data_AF-A0A2V2N165-F1
#
_entry.id   AF-A0A2V2N165-F1
#
_cell.length_a   1.000
_cell.length_b   1.000
_cell.length_c   1.000
_cell.angle_alpha   90.00
_cell.angle_beta   90.00
_cell.angle_gamma   90.00
#
_symmetry.space_group_name_H-M   'P 1'
#
loop_
_entity.id
_entity.type
_entity.pdbx_description
1 polymer ?
#
loop_
_entity_poly.entity_id
_entity_poly.type
_entity_poly.pdbx_seq_one_letter_code
_entity_poly.pdbx_strand_id
1 'polypeptide(L)'
;MAVFVETMKPRAGFELCGRILMDNGCLLVFIDGVGKFSIPEGALKSVLLGLGDESISGPLSGVVRRSESGKGLYFDIGGISYATPVARARAVMAGEQRKGPVSRVV
;
A
#
# COMPACT_ATOMS: atom_id res chain seq x y z
N MET A 1 -44.47 3.63 -14.29
CA MET A 1 -43.61 2.65 -13.58
C MET A 1 -42.17 3.01 -13.88
N ALA A 2 -41.41 3.47 -12.88
CA ALA A 2 -40.00 3.78 -13.05
C ALA A 2 -39.18 2.49 -12.87
N VAL A 3 -38.49 2.08 -13.92
CA VAL A 3 -37.57 0.94 -13.88
C VAL A 3 -36.25 1.44 -13.31
N PHE A 4 -35.94 1.06 -12.07
CA PHE A 4 -34.61 1.26 -11.50
C PHE A 4 -33.68 0.22 -12.13
N VAL A 5 -32.79 0.68 -13.00
CA VAL A 5 -31.66 -0.13 -13.45
C VAL A 5 -30.63 -0.10 -12.32
N GLU A 6 -30.59 -1.16 -11.50
CA GLU A 6 -29.44 -1.43 -10.65
C GLU A 6 -28.25 -1.75 -11.57
N THR A 7 -27.52 -0.72 -11.98
CA THR A 7 -26.21 -0.90 -12.59
C THR A 7 -25.34 -1.60 -11.56
N MET A 8 -25.10 -2.90 -11.72
CA MET A 8 -24.11 -3.64 -10.93
C MET A 8 -22.80 -2.85 -10.96
N LYS A 9 -22.48 -2.18 -9.85
CA LYS A 9 -21.19 -1.54 -9.68
C LYS A 9 -20.16 -2.66 -9.80
N PRO A 10 -19.20 -2.61 -10.73
CA PRO A 10 -18.12 -3.59 -10.76
C PRO A 10 -17.50 -3.60 -9.36
N ARG A 11 -17.29 -4.79 -8.79
CA ARG A 11 -16.58 -4.92 -7.50
C ARG A 11 -15.32 -4.08 -7.63
N ALA A 12 -15.13 -3.13 -6.72
CA ALA A 12 -13.96 -2.28 -6.75
C ALA A 12 -12.75 -3.22 -6.70
N GLY A 13 -11.81 -3.12 -7.65
CA GLY A 13 -10.57 -3.93 -7.68
C GLY A 13 -9.65 -3.69 -6.46
N PHE A 14 -10.13 -2.93 -5.47
CA PHE A 14 -9.45 -2.56 -4.25
C PHE A 14 -10.42 -2.55 -3.08
N GLU A 15 -10.04 -3.23 -2.00
CA GLU A 15 -10.76 -3.25 -0.73
C GLU A 15 -9.89 -2.61 0.36
N LEU A 16 -10.38 -1.56 1.02
CA LEU A 16 -9.62 -0.89 2.09
C LEU A 16 -9.44 -1.84 3.28
N CYS A 17 -8.19 -2.08 3.69
CA CYS A 17 -7.87 -3.11 4.69
C CYS A 17 -6.67 -2.74 5.58
N GLY A 18 -6.31 -1.46 5.66
CA GLY A 18 -5.15 -1.06 6.41
C GLY A 18 -4.72 0.38 6.23
N ARG A 19 -3.53 0.67 6.74
CA ARG A 19 -2.94 2.02 6.72
C ARG A 19 -1.43 2.01 6.80
N ILE A 20 -0.82 3.03 6.22
CA ILE A 20 0.59 3.38 6.37
C ILE A 20 0.77 4.58 7.31
N LEU A 21 1.91 4.66 7.99
CA LEU A 21 2.39 5.83 8.72
C LEU A 21 3.91 5.80 8.88
N MET A 22 4.54 6.95 9.09
CA MET A 22 5.96 7.01 9.44
C MET A 22 6.16 6.87 10.95
N ASP A 23 7.17 6.10 11.33
CA ASP A 23 7.65 6.00 12.71
C ASP A 23 9.15 5.67 12.71
N ASN A 24 9.95 6.43 13.46
CA ASN A 24 11.39 6.19 13.65
C ASN A 24 12.18 5.89 12.34
N GLY A 25 11.94 6.67 11.28
CA GLY A 25 12.61 6.50 9.98
C GLY A 25 12.19 5.25 9.20
N CYS A 26 11.06 4.63 9.58
CA CYS A 26 10.46 3.51 8.89
C CYS A 26 9.03 3.84 8.47
N LEU A 27 8.65 3.39 7.27
CA LEU A 27 7.25 3.31 6.89
C LEU A 27 6.66 2.05 7.53
N LEU A 28 5.72 2.24 8.42
CA LEU A 28 4.94 1.16 9.02
C LEU A 28 3.70 0.90 8.17
N VAL A 29 3.47 -0.36 7.81
CA VAL A 29 2.28 -0.82 7.09
C VAL A 29 1.48 -1.69 8.05
N PHE A 30 0.26 -1.26 8.38
CA PHE A 30 -0.68 -2.03 9.19
C PHE A 30 -1.75 -2.60 8.28
N ILE A 31 -1.93 -3.92 8.32
CA ILE A 31 -2.96 -4.63 7.56
C ILE A 31 -3.88 -5.32 8.56
N ASP A 32 -5.16 -5.00 8.48
CA ASP A 32 -6.18 -5.48 9.41
C ASP A 32 -6.28 -7.01 9.34
N GLY A 33 -6.16 -7.67 10.49
CA GLY A 33 -6.17 -9.14 10.60
C GLY A 33 -4.90 -9.86 10.13
N VAL A 34 -3.90 -9.15 9.58
CA VAL A 34 -2.66 -9.75 9.07
C VAL A 34 -1.44 -9.37 9.93
N GLY A 35 -1.29 -8.08 10.25
CA GLY A 35 -0.22 -7.64 11.15
C GLY A 35 0.39 -6.29 10.81
N LYS A 36 1.54 -6.04 11.43
CA LYS A 36 2.35 -4.82 11.28
C LYS A 36 3.64 -5.17 10.57
N PHE A 37 3.96 -4.37 9.56
CA PHE A 37 5.17 -4.50 8.75
C PHE A 37 5.95 -3.19 8.76
N SER A 38 7.25 -3.26 8.52
CA SER A 38 8.14 -2.11 8.50
C SER A 38 9.07 -2.13 7.31
N ILE A 39 9.24 -0.95 6.70
CA ILE A 39 10.14 -0.71 5.57
C ILE A 39 11.02 0.49 5.93
N PRO A 40 12.35 0.36 5.96
CA PRO A 40 13.25 1.49 6.18
C PRO A 40 13.03 2.59 5.12
N GLU A 41 13.07 3.86 5.52
CA GLU A 41 12.84 4.98 4.58
C GLU A 41 13.83 4.98 3.41
N GLY A 42 15.09 4.57 3.63
CA GLY A 42 16.09 4.44 2.58
C GLY A 42 15.73 3.40 1.52
N ALA A 43 15.29 2.21 1.96
CA ALA A 43 14.80 1.16 1.06
C ALA A 43 13.55 1.65 0.30
N LEU A 44 12.62 2.29 1.00
CA LEU A 44 11.43 2.85 0.36
C LEU A 44 11.77 3.91 -0.70
N LYS A 45 12.76 4.78 -0.45
CA LYS A 45 13.25 5.75 -1.45
C LYS A 45 13.80 5.04 -2.70
N SER A 46 14.54 3.94 -2.52
CA SER A 46 15.05 3.11 -3.62
C SER A 46 13.92 2.62 -4.53
N VAL A 47 12.87 2.02 -3.93
CA VAL A 47 11.69 1.54 -4.66
C VAL A 47 10.94 2.67 -5.35
N LEU A 48 10.77 3.81 -4.67
CA LEU A 48 10.07 4.97 -5.23
C LEU A 48 10.81 5.60 -6.40
N LEU A 49 12.14 5.46 -6.46
CA LEU A 49 12.98 5.85 -7.60
C LEU A 49 12.95 4.81 -8.72
N GLY A 50 12.42 3.61 -8.48
CA GLY A 50 12.37 2.52 -9.45
C GLY A 50 13.69 1.76 -9.57
N LEU A 51 14.52 1.75 -8.52
CA LEU A 51 15.82 1.07 -8.51
C LEU A 51 15.72 -0.43 -8.22
N GLY A 52 14.52 -0.93 -7.94
CA GLY A 52 14.25 -2.32 -7.66
C GLY A 52 13.16 -2.49 -6.61
N ASP A 53 12.99 -3.74 -6.21
CA ASP A 53 12.06 -4.14 -5.17
C ASP A 53 12.83 -4.35 -3.85
N GLU A 54 12.17 -4.13 -2.72
CA GLU A 54 12.81 -4.23 -1.40
C GLU A 54 12.04 -5.17 -0.47
N SER A 55 12.77 -5.81 0.44
CA SER A 55 12.16 -6.71 1.41
C SER A 55 11.42 -5.95 2.50
N ILE A 56 10.27 -6.48 2.91
CA ILE A 56 9.46 -5.96 4.00
C ILE A 56 9.74 -6.81 5.25
N SER A 57 10.00 -6.15 6.38
CA SER A 57 10.12 -6.83 7.67
C SER A 57 8.75 -6.96 8.34
N GLY A 58 8.44 -8.13 8.91
CA GLY A 58 7.21 -8.35 9.66
C GLY A 58 6.93 -9.83 9.93
N PRO A 59 5.71 -10.16 10.40
CA PRO A 59 5.32 -11.54 10.73
C PRO A 59 5.33 -12.51 9.55
N LEU A 60 5.20 -11.98 8.34
CA LEU A 60 5.23 -12.72 7.09
C LEU A 60 6.25 -12.10 6.16
N SER A 61 6.92 -12.93 5.37
CA SER A 61 7.78 -12.47 4.28
C SER A 61 6.96 -11.64 3.29
N GLY A 62 7.53 -10.53 2.86
CA GLY A 62 6.92 -9.71 1.83
C GLY A 62 7.92 -8.82 1.11
N VAL A 63 7.45 -8.25 0.00
CA VAL A 63 8.24 -7.39 -0.89
C VAL A 63 7.43 -6.13 -1.18
N VAL A 64 8.11 -4.99 -1.18
CA VAL A 64 7.55 -3.73 -1.64
C VAL A 64 8.08 -3.43 -3.04
N ARG A 65 7.17 -3.10 -3.95
CA ARG A 65 7.50 -2.80 -5.35
C ARG A 65 6.71 -1.62 -5.87
N ARG A 66 7.25 -0.97 -6.89
CA ARG A 66 6.55 0.10 -7.61
C ARG A 66 5.76 -0.49 -8.77
N SER A 67 4.54 -0.02 -8.98
CA SER A 67 3.74 -0.41 -10.14
C SER A 67 4.44 0.01 -11.44
N GLU A 68 4.21 -0.69 -12.55
CA GLU A 68 4.74 -0.31 -13.88
C GLU A 68 4.36 1.13 -14.27
N SER A 69 3.12 1.56 -13.98
CA SER A 69 2.67 2.93 -14.22
C SER A 69 3.39 4.00 -13.38
N GLY A 70 4.16 3.58 -12.37
CA GLY A 70 4.81 4.43 -11.39
C GLY A 70 3.89 5.09 -10.36
N LYS A 71 2.57 4.86 -10.43
CA LYS A 71 1.55 5.52 -9.59
C LYS A 71 1.16 4.74 -8.34
N GLY A 72 1.32 3.42 -8.35
CA GLY A 72 1.03 2.53 -7.23
C GLY A 72 2.29 2.04 -6.53
N LEU A 73 2.21 1.91 -5.21
CA LEU A 73 3.18 1.21 -4.39
C LEU A 73 2.50 -0.07 -3.88
N TYR A 74 3.04 -1.21 -4.26
CA TYR A 74 2.49 -2.52 -3.95
C TYR A 74 3.29 -3.17 -2.83
N PHE A 75 2.60 -3.88 -1.95
CA PHE A 75 3.16 -4.70 -0.89
C PHE A 75 2.64 -6.13 -1.11
N ASP A 76 3.52 -7.03 -1.55
CA ASP A 76 3.18 -8.43 -1.73
C ASP A 76 3.60 -9.18 -0.46
N ILE A 77 2.64 -9.56 0.37
CA ILE A 77 2.87 -10.12 1.70
C ILE A 77 2.09 -11.42 1.83
N GLY A 78 2.78 -12.52 2.12
CA GLY A 78 2.13 -13.84 2.29
C GLY A 78 1.31 -14.30 1.08
N GLY A 79 1.71 -13.92 -0.14
CA GLY A 79 0.99 -14.26 -1.38
C GLY A 79 -0.22 -13.38 -1.70
N ILE A 80 -0.47 -12.31 -0.92
CA ILE A 80 -1.55 -11.35 -1.16
C ILE A 80 -0.93 -9.99 -1.51
N SER A 81 -1.46 -9.33 -2.54
CA SER A 81 -1.06 -8.00 -2.95
C SER A 81 -1.91 -6.93 -2.28
N TYR A 82 -1.24 -5.97 -1.66
CA TYR A 82 -1.81 -4.75 -1.11
C TYR A 82 -1.23 -3.55 -1.84
N ALA A 83 -1.93 -2.41 -1.81
CA ALA A 83 -1.50 -1.23 -2.53
C ALA A 83 -1.84 0.06 -1.78
N THR A 84 -1.00 1.06 -1.99
CA THR A 84 -1.26 2.47 -1.68
C THR A 84 -0.81 3.32 -2.86
N PRO A 85 -1.46 4.46 -3.15
CA PRO A 85 -0.93 5.41 -4.12
C PRO A 85 0.45 5.93 -3.71
N VAL A 86 1.37 6.04 -4.67
CA VAL A 86 2.71 6.61 -4.46
C VAL A 86 2.63 8.04 -3.92
N ALA A 87 1.70 8.85 -4.44
CA ALA A 87 1.49 10.22 -3.96
C ALA A 87 1.13 10.23 -2.46
N ARG A 88 0.33 9.27 -2.01
CA ARG A 88 -0.05 9.14 -0.60
C ARG A 88 1.13 8.68 0.25
N ALA A 89 1.91 7.71 -0.21
CA ALA A 89 3.12 7.27 0.47
C ALA A 89 4.12 8.43 0.65
N ARG A 90 4.33 9.23 -0.41
CA ARG A 90 5.20 10.42 -0.36
C ARG A 90 4.70 11.46 0.64
N ALA A 91 3.41 11.78 0.64
CA ALA A 91 2.83 12.73 1.60
C ALA A 91 3.00 12.26 3.05
N VAL A 92 2.89 10.94 3.29
CA VAL A 92 3.14 10.35 4.61
C VAL A 92 4.61 10.41 5.01
N MET A 93 5.52 10.11 4.08
CA MET A 93 6.96 10.23 4.31
C MET A 93 7.40 11.67 4.59
N ALA A 94 6.81 12.64 3.89
CA ALA A 94 7.09 14.07 4.07
C ALA A 94 6.48 14.66 5.35
N GLY A 95 5.66 13.90 6.08
CA GLY A 95 4.94 14.39 7.26
C GLY A 95 3.76 15.31 6.95
N GLU A 96 3.45 15.56 5.67
CA GLU A 96 2.27 16.30 5.22
C GLU A 96 0.98 15.61 5.61
N GLN A 97 1.04 14.28 5.75
CA GLN A 97 -0.08 13.46 6.22
C GLN A 97 0.38 12.48 7.28
N ARG A 98 -0.39 12.41 8.37
CA ARG A 98 -0.09 11.49 9.47
C ARG A 98 -0.19 10.01 9.05
N LYS A 99 -1.14 9.68 8.15
CA LYS A 99 -1.45 8.31 7.74
C LYS A 99 -1.94 8.27 6.29
N GLY A 100 -1.80 7.12 5.64
CA GLY A 100 -2.35 6.84 4.31
C GLY A 100 -3.11 5.51 4.27
N PRO A 101 -4.15 5.35 3.44
CA PRO A 101 -4.85 4.07 3.27
C PRO A 101 -3.98 2.98 2.63
N VAL A 102 -4.28 1.73 2.97
CA VAL A 102 -3.80 0.54 2.28
C VAL A 102 -5.01 -0.28 1.85
N SER A 103 -5.04 -0.70 0.59
CA SER A 103 -6.11 -1.52 0.05
C SER A 103 -5.57 -2.85 -0.46
N ARG A 104 -6.30 -3.93 -0.22
CA ARG A 104 -6.09 -5.23 -0.85
C ARG A 104 -6.50 -5.14 -2.32
N VAL A 105 -5.71 -5.73 -3.21
CA VAL A 105 -6.05 -5.86 -4.63
C VAL A 105 -6.92 -7.11 -4.80
N VAL A 106 -8.08 -6.99 -5.45
CA VAL A 106 -9.09 -8.05 -5.66
C VAL A 106 -9.43 -8.25 -7.13
#